data_AF-A0AAD2B7Z8-F1
#
_entry.id   AF-A0AAD2B7Z8-F1
#
_cell.length_a   1.000
_cell.length_b   1.000
_cell.length_c   1.000
_cell.angle_alpha   90.00
_cell.angle_beta   90.00
_cell.angle_gamma   90.00
#
_symmetry.space_group_name_H-M   'P 1'
#
loop_
_entity.id
_entity.type
_entity.pdbx_description
1 polymer ?
#
loop_
_entity_poly.entity_id
_entity_poly.type
_entity_poly.pdbx_seq_one_letter_code
_entity_poly.pdbx_strand_id
1 'polypeptide(L)'
;MSRTSASYGRRGRLSAANTGIRQTASTYGKAKFGTYSKKAGGHINVESDAERFVAQLLTIDPRVGAFQPQPFSVDLIDQRMLVTRDAVREAWHKHRDVPGAKFYTVDFSVEWLDGLHHAVEVKFEGFEGDDVYWDKVARARPILDANGYPLRTLVFPSNTVHPVRMNSRVLKQAAHQVGTHLTDELIERVTLRCEDGPVSVRALCSDLELSPGLIPVLLVSGVLTGDLTRHTICGTLELSLAYGDLSHLCLLEGVEA
;
A
#
# COMPACT_ATOMS: atom_id res chain seq x y z
N MET A 1 37.23 43.62 -15.99
CA MET A 1 35.89 43.19 -15.53
C MET A 1 35.55 41.87 -16.20
N SER A 2 35.74 40.75 -15.51
CA SER A 2 35.48 39.41 -16.06
C SER A 2 34.06 38.97 -15.70
N ARG A 3 33.24 38.62 -16.70
CA ARG A 3 31.87 38.12 -16.50
C ARG A 3 31.93 36.61 -16.23
N THR A 4 31.72 36.22 -14.99
CA THR A 4 31.47 34.83 -14.60
C THR A 4 30.11 34.39 -15.14
N SER A 5 30.08 33.33 -15.95
CA SER A 5 28.83 32.71 -16.40
C SER A 5 28.19 31.96 -15.23
N ALA A 6 26.92 32.25 -14.96
CA ALA A 6 26.13 31.50 -13.98
C ALA A 6 25.90 30.07 -14.49
N SER A 7 26.51 29.10 -13.81
CA SER A 7 26.23 27.67 -14.01
C SER A 7 24.85 27.34 -13.47
N TYR A 8 23.82 27.40 -14.31
CA TYR A 8 22.54 26.78 -14.00
C TYR A 8 22.71 25.26 -13.91
N GLY A 9 22.24 24.67 -12.81
CA GLY A 9 22.31 23.23 -12.57
C GLY A 9 21.74 22.44 -13.74
N ARG A 10 22.51 21.45 -14.23
CA ARG A 10 22.08 20.52 -15.28
C ARG A 10 20.77 19.83 -14.84
N ARG A 11 19.68 20.02 -15.60
CA ARG A 11 18.51 19.15 -15.51
C ARG A 11 18.97 17.71 -15.76
N GLY A 12 18.73 16.83 -14.78
CA GLY A 12 18.88 15.39 -14.98
C GLY A 12 18.08 14.95 -16.20
N ARG A 13 18.74 14.20 -17.09
CA ARG A 13 18.15 13.60 -18.29
C ARG A 13 16.82 12.91 -17.94
N LEU A 14 15.75 13.32 -18.62
CA LEU A 14 14.49 12.58 -18.73
C LEU A 14 14.77 11.26 -19.46
N SER A 15 14.89 10.14 -18.74
CA SER A 15 15.00 8.81 -19.37
C SER A 15 14.17 7.72 -18.70
N ALA A 16 13.16 8.07 -17.90
CA ALA A 16 12.23 7.09 -17.35
C ALA A 16 10.81 7.43 -17.78
N ALA A 17 10.10 6.44 -18.32
CA ALA A 17 8.68 6.52 -18.62
C ALA A 17 7.91 7.02 -17.37
N ASN A 18 6.98 7.95 -17.60
CA ASN A 18 6.21 8.62 -16.56
C ASN A 18 5.25 7.62 -15.89
N THR A 19 5.68 7.02 -14.77
CA THR A 19 4.96 6.02 -13.97
C THR A 19 4.02 6.64 -12.92
N GLY A 20 3.72 7.94 -13.04
CA GLY A 20 2.96 8.68 -12.01
C GLY A 20 3.75 8.95 -10.73
N ILE A 21 5.07 8.69 -10.73
CA ILE A 21 5.97 8.96 -9.61
C ILE A 21 6.36 10.44 -9.62
N ARG A 22 5.89 11.21 -8.62
CA ARG A 22 6.48 12.51 -8.29
C ARG A 22 7.40 12.34 -7.09
N GLN A 23 8.72 12.38 -7.33
CA GLN A 23 9.67 12.70 -6.27
C GLN A 23 9.45 14.17 -5.91
N THR A 24 8.90 14.44 -4.72
CA THR A 24 8.84 15.81 -4.21
C THR A 24 10.18 16.19 -3.61
N ALA A 25 10.70 17.37 -3.93
CA ALA A 25 11.97 17.86 -3.41
C ALA A 25 11.97 17.82 -1.86
N SER A 26 13.05 17.27 -1.29
CA SER A 26 13.25 17.21 0.15
C SER A 26 13.44 18.61 0.69
N THR A 27 12.50 19.12 1.49
CA THR A 27 12.76 20.37 2.21
C THR A 27 13.61 20.14 3.47
N TYR A 28 13.73 18.90 3.97
CA TYR A 28 14.55 18.56 5.16
C TYR A 28 14.99 17.08 5.17
N GLY A 29 15.80 16.64 4.20
CA GLY A 29 16.71 15.49 4.39
C GLY A 29 16.18 14.04 4.30
N LYS A 30 14.89 13.78 4.03
CA LYS A 30 14.41 12.43 3.66
C LYS A 30 13.57 12.49 2.38
N ALA A 31 13.77 11.54 1.47
CA ALA A 31 12.93 11.41 0.28
C ALA A 31 11.52 11.02 0.71
N LYS A 32 10.54 11.91 0.50
CA LYS A 32 9.13 11.59 0.72
C LYS A 32 8.58 10.91 -0.51
N PHE A 33 7.94 9.76 -0.33
CA PHE A 33 7.28 9.04 -1.42
C PHE A 33 5.84 9.49 -1.49
N GLY A 34 5.47 10.20 -2.56
CA GLY A 34 4.09 10.60 -2.82
C GLY A 34 3.29 9.46 -3.43
N THR A 35 2.07 9.24 -2.95
CA THR A 35 1.09 8.32 -3.54
C THR A 35 -0.31 8.92 -3.44
N TYR A 36 -1.20 8.57 -4.38
CA TYR A 36 -2.61 8.98 -4.36
C TYR A 36 -3.51 7.80 -3.99
N SER A 37 -4.48 8.03 -3.11
CA SER A 37 -5.57 7.11 -2.83
C SER A 37 -6.82 7.87 -2.39
N LYS A 38 -7.98 7.55 -2.95
CA LYS A 38 -9.26 8.12 -2.50
C LYS A 38 -9.56 7.71 -1.04
N LYS A 39 -9.20 6.49 -0.66
CA LYS A 39 -9.36 5.94 0.70
C LYS A 39 -8.47 6.64 1.74
N ALA A 40 -7.43 7.34 1.29
CA ALA A 40 -6.58 8.15 2.16
C ALA A 40 -6.87 9.66 2.07
N GLY A 41 -8.03 10.05 1.51
CA GLY A 41 -8.39 11.45 1.33
C GLY A 41 -7.59 12.18 0.24
N GLY A 42 -6.90 11.46 -0.66
CA GLY A 42 -6.20 12.03 -1.81
C GLY A 42 -4.70 11.74 -1.82
N HIS A 43 -3.88 12.78 -1.94
CA HIS A 43 -2.42 12.66 -1.98
C HIS A 43 -1.86 12.52 -0.57
N ILE A 44 -1.13 11.44 -0.34
CA ILE A 44 -0.40 11.19 0.90
C ILE A 44 1.10 11.07 0.65
N ASN A 45 1.88 11.42 1.67
CA ASN A 45 3.33 11.22 1.70
C ASN A 45 3.66 10.17 2.74
N VAL A 46 4.52 9.23 2.37
CA VAL A 46 5.04 8.18 3.25
C VAL A 46 6.57 8.25 3.31
N GLU A 47 7.15 7.68 4.36
CA GLU A 47 8.58 7.82 4.66
C GLU A 47 9.46 6.75 3.98
N SER A 48 8.86 5.66 3.50
CA SER A 48 9.60 4.53 2.91
C SER A 48 8.90 3.88 1.70
N ASP A 49 9.64 3.08 0.93
CA ASP A 49 9.04 2.26 -0.15
C ASP A 49 8.13 1.17 0.40
N ALA A 50 8.44 0.65 1.60
CA ALA A 50 7.64 -0.35 2.31
C ALA A 50 6.27 0.24 2.69
N GLU A 51 6.23 1.43 3.29
CA GLU A 51 4.97 2.14 3.55
C GLU A 51 4.22 2.46 2.25
N ARG A 52 4.94 2.84 1.19
CA ARG A 52 4.30 3.08 -0.12
C ARG A 52 3.64 1.83 -0.65
N PHE A 53 4.28 0.68 -0.52
CA PHE A 53 3.74 -0.61 -0.90
C PHE A 53 2.49 -0.96 -0.08
N VAL A 54 2.54 -0.81 1.24
CA VAL A 54 1.35 -1.04 2.10
C VAL A 54 0.21 -0.09 1.74
N ALA A 55 0.49 1.19 1.48
CA ALA A 55 -0.51 2.12 0.99
C ALA A 55 -1.12 1.71 -0.36
N GLN A 56 -0.38 1.01 -1.23
CA GLN A 56 -0.92 0.44 -2.47
C GLN A 56 -1.88 -0.70 -2.17
N LEU A 57 -1.53 -1.61 -1.26
CA LEU A 57 -2.40 -2.71 -0.83
C LEU A 57 -3.70 -2.20 -0.20
N LEU A 58 -3.60 -1.25 0.74
CA LEU A 58 -4.77 -0.62 1.37
C LEU A 58 -5.67 0.10 0.36
N THR A 59 -5.10 0.59 -0.75
CA THR A 59 -5.89 1.23 -1.81
C THR A 59 -6.75 0.23 -2.58
N ILE A 60 -6.22 -0.98 -2.85
CA ILE A 60 -6.90 -1.99 -3.68
C ILE A 60 -7.74 -2.98 -2.87
N ASP A 61 -7.45 -3.17 -1.58
CA ASP A 61 -8.18 -4.12 -0.73
C ASP A 61 -9.65 -3.66 -0.57
N PRO A 62 -10.65 -4.45 -1.00
CA PRO A 62 -12.06 -4.04 -1.01
C PRO A 62 -12.63 -3.80 0.39
N ARG A 63 -12.04 -4.38 1.44
CA ARG A 63 -12.53 -4.27 2.82
C ARG A 63 -12.09 -2.97 3.49
N VAL A 64 -11.09 -2.27 2.95
CA VAL A 64 -10.62 -1.00 3.48
C VAL A 64 -11.58 0.11 3.06
N GLY A 65 -12.19 0.78 4.03
CA GLY A 65 -13.00 1.98 3.84
C GLY A 65 -12.14 3.24 3.77
N ALA A 66 -11.25 3.41 4.76
CA ALA A 66 -10.31 4.53 4.82
C ALA A 66 -8.99 4.12 5.48
N PHE A 67 -7.93 4.90 5.25
CA PHE A 67 -6.68 4.75 6.00
C PHE A 67 -5.91 6.06 6.07
N GLN A 68 -5.07 6.21 7.10
CA GLN A 68 -4.27 7.41 7.31
C GLN A 68 -2.83 7.04 7.70
N PRO A 69 -1.80 7.63 7.06
CA PRO A 69 -0.42 7.48 7.50
C PRO A 69 -0.12 8.30 8.76
N GLN A 70 0.68 7.76 9.67
CA GLN A 70 1.11 8.38 10.93
C GLN A 70 -0.05 9.09 11.69
N PRO A 71 -1.15 8.38 11.96
CA PRO A 71 -2.39 8.97 12.49
C PRO A 71 -2.25 9.51 13.92
N PHE A 72 -1.44 8.86 14.75
CA PHE A 72 -1.25 9.19 16.16
C PHE A 72 0.05 8.59 16.69
N SER A 73 0.44 9.02 17.89
CA SER A 73 1.53 8.42 18.66
C SER A 73 1.01 7.84 19.97
N VAL A 74 1.63 6.79 20.47
CA VAL A 74 1.35 6.16 21.76
C VAL A 74 2.38 6.67 22.76
N ASP A 75 1.90 7.28 23.84
CA ASP A 75 2.70 7.58 25.03
C ASP A 75 2.88 6.29 25.83
N LEU A 76 4.11 5.78 25.87
CA LEU A 76 4.44 4.54 26.56
C LEU A 76 4.66 4.73 28.07
N ILE A 77 4.70 5.99 28.54
CA ILE A 77 4.86 6.32 29.96
C ILE A 77 3.48 6.54 30.57
N ASP A 78 2.68 7.44 30.00
CA ASP A 78 1.31 7.72 30.48
C ASP A 78 0.26 6.74 29.92
N GLN A 79 0.67 5.78 29.07
CA GLN A 79 -0.18 4.74 28.49
C GLN A 79 -1.44 5.26 27.77
N ARG A 80 -1.25 6.23 26.87
CA ARG A 80 -2.37 6.89 26.16
C ARG A 80 -2.05 7.17 24.69
N MET A 81 -3.09 7.32 23.87
CA MET A 81 -2.93 7.80 22.49
C MET A 81 -2.87 9.32 22.42
N LEU A 82 -1.97 9.82 21.58
CA LEU A 82 -1.71 11.22 21.30
C LEU A 82 -2.04 11.48 19.82
N VAL A 83 -3.23 12.03 19.57
CA VAL A 83 -3.74 12.25 18.21
C VAL A 83 -3.35 13.64 17.66
N THR A 84 -3.08 14.60 18.56
CA THR A 84 -2.72 15.97 18.17
C THR A 84 -1.24 16.24 18.38
N ARG A 85 -0.70 17.16 17.57
CA ARG A 85 0.69 17.62 17.72
C ARG A 85 0.95 18.28 19.08
N ASP A 86 -0.04 18.98 19.62
CA ASP A 86 0.06 19.62 20.93
C ASP A 86 0.13 18.59 22.05
N ALA A 87 -0.69 17.53 21.99
CA ALA A 87 -0.61 16.43 22.96
C ALA A 87 0.75 15.71 22.91
N VAL A 88 1.30 15.50 21.71
CA VAL A 88 2.67 14.96 21.55
C VAL A 88 3.71 15.90 22.16
N ARG A 89 3.60 17.20 21.93
CA ARG A 89 4.53 18.20 22.46
C ARG A 89 4.46 18.29 23.99
N GLU A 90 3.27 18.30 24.57
CA GLU A 90 3.06 18.31 26.02
C GLU A 90 3.65 17.07 26.69
N ALA A 91 3.36 15.89 26.14
CA ALA A 91 3.93 14.64 26.63
C ALA A 91 5.46 14.64 26.51
N TRP A 92 6.00 15.15 25.40
CA TRP A 92 7.45 15.27 25.20
C TRP A 92 8.11 16.16 26.26
N HIS A 93 7.49 17.31 26.58
CA HIS A 93 7.99 18.19 27.63
C HIS A 93 7.90 17.55 29.01
N LYS A 94 6.78 16.90 29.34
CA LYS A 94 6.56 16.21 30.61
C LYS A 94 7.58 15.10 30.85
N HIS A 95 7.88 14.33 29.81
CA HIS A 95 8.72 13.14 29.90
C HIS A 95 10.17 13.39 29.50
N ARG A 96 10.61 14.65 29.39
CA ARG A 96 11.93 15.02 28.84
C ARG A 96 13.08 14.27 29.52
N ASP A 97 13.02 14.14 30.84
CA ASP A 97 14.11 13.60 31.65
C ASP A 97 13.97 12.10 31.96
N VAL A 98 12.91 11.45 31.46
CA VAL A 98 12.72 10.00 31.60
C VAL A 98 13.66 9.28 30.62
N PRO A 99 14.47 8.28 31.05
CA PRO A 99 15.29 7.50 30.14
C PRO A 99 14.46 6.46 29.35
N GLY A 100 14.95 6.06 28.18
CA GLY A 100 14.37 4.98 27.36
C GLY A 100 13.28 5.42 26.37
N ALA A 101 12.59 4.44 25.79
CA ALA A 101 11.55 4.67 24.77
C ALA A 101 10.27 5.27 25.38
N LYS A 102 9.91 6.47 24.91
CA LYS A 102 8.77 7.27 25.41
C LYS A 102 7.55 7.20 24.51
N PHE A 103 7.79 7.23 23.20
CA PHE A 103 6.74 7.33 22.19
C PHE A 103 6.90 6.26 21.13
N TYR A 104 5.78 5.66 20.75
CA TYR A 104 5.67 4.79 19.59
C TYR A 104 4.72 5.43 18.57
N THR A 105 5.10 5.47 17.30
CA THR A 105 4.27 6.02 16.23
C THR A 105 3.93 4.87 15.30
N VAL A 106 2.63 4.67 15.04
CA VAL A 106 2.16 3.66 14.10
C VAL A 106 2.29 4.20 12.67
N ASP A 107 2.60 3.33 11.71
CA ASP A 107 2.77 3.76 10.33
C ASP A 107 1.43 4.10 9.67
N PHE A 108 0.38 3.31 9.94
CA PHE A 108 -0.98 3.59 9.47
C PHE A 108 -2.05 3.28 10.51
N SER A 109 -3.17 3.99 10.42
CA SER A 109 -4.47 3.48 10.88
C SER A 109 -5.30 3.07 9.67
N VAL A 110 -6.08 2.02 9.84
CA VAL A 110 -7.01 1.49 8.83
C VAL A 110 -8.40 1.45 9.45
N GLU A 111 -9.38 1.93 8.71
CA GLU A 111 -10.81 1.76 8.97
C GLU A 111 -11.36 0.77 7.94
N TRP A 112 -11.91 -0.33 8.46
CA TRP A 112 -12.54 -1.36 7.65
C TRP A 112 -14.01 -1.01 7.40
N LEU A 113 -14.60 -1.58 6.34
CA LEU A 113 -16.00 -1.33 5.98
C LEU A 113 -17.01 -1.82 7.04
N ASP A 114 -16.61 -2.71 7.94
CA ASP A 114 -17.42 -3.14 9.08
C ASP A 114 -17.36 -2.17 10.28
N GLY A 115 -16.61 -1.07 10.15
CA GLY A 115 -16.42 -0.06 11.19
C GLY A 115 -15.33 -0.39 12.21
N LEU A 116 -14.63 -1.52 12.08
CA LEU A 116 -13.48 -1.83 12.92
C LEU A 116 -12.26 -1.00 12.51
N HIS A 117 -11.37 -0.76 13.47
CA HIS A 117 -10.11 -0.08 13.22
C HIS A 117 -8.93 -0.98 13.54
N HIS A 118 -7.81 -0.79 12.83
CA HIS A 118 -6.54 -1.44 13.15
C HIS A 118 -5.39 -0.44 13.01
N ALA A 119 -4.36 -0.63 13.84
CA ALA A 119 -3.06 -0.03 13.62
C ALA A 119 -2.21 -0.96 12.75
N VAL A 120 -1.39 -0.40 11.86
CA VAL A 120 -0.47 -1.16 11.02
C VAL A 120 0.94 -0.63 11.22
N GLU A 121 1.84 -1.56 11.55
CA GLU A 121 3.29 -1.39 11.51
C GLU A 121 3.83 -2.04 10.24
N VAL A 122 4.75 -1.37 9.56
CA VAL A 122 5.38 -1.84 8.33
C VAL A 122 6.86 -2.14 8.56
N LYS A 123 7.26 -3.37 8.23
CA LYS A 123 8.65 -3.83 8.26
C LYS A 123 9.17 -4.16 6.88
N PHE A 124 10.49 -4.18 6.76
CA PHE A 124 11.17 -4.71 5.59
C PHE A 124 11.70 -6.10 5.97
N GLU A 125 11.50 -7.09 5.10
CA GLU A 125 11.98 -8.46 5.32
C GLU A 125 13.51 -8.51 5.47
N GLY A 126 13.99 -9.07 6.57
CA GLY A 126 15.39 -9.06 6.98
C GLY A 126 15.83 -7.82 7.77
N PHE A 127 14.91 -6.87 8.02
CA PHE A 127 15.12 -5.68 8.84
C PHE A 127 13.87 -5.40 9.71
N GLU A 128 13.45 -6.40 10.47
CA GLU A 128 12.24 -6.36 11.30
C GLU A 128 12.39 -5.49 12.55
N GLY A 129 13.62 -5.32 13.05
CA GLY A 129 13.93 -4.55 14.26
C GLY A 129 14.76 -5.36 15.26
N ASP A 130 15.43 -4.66 16.16
CA ASP A 130 16.15 -5.26 17.28
C ASP A 130 15.21 -5.51 18.48
N ASP A 131 15.73 -6.17 19.53
CA ASP A 131 14.96 -6.49 20.74
C ASP A 131 14.40 -5.21 21.40
N VAL A 132 15.16 -4.12 21.38
CA VAL A 132 14.74 -2.83 21.95
C VAL A 132 13.53 -2.25 21.21
N TYR A 133 13.50 -2.39 19.89
CA TYR A 133 12.36 -2.01 19.07
C TYR A 133 11.15 -2.90 19.36
N TRP A 134 11.33 -4.22 19.48
CA TRP A 134 10.21 -5.13 19.76
C TRP A 134 9.65 -4.99 21.17
N ASP A 135 10.49 -4.70 22.17
CA ASP A 135 10.04 -4.33 23.52
C ASP A 135 9.15 -3.08 23.49
N LYS A 136 9.52 -2.10 22.67
CA LYS A 136 8.73 -0.88 22.46
C LYS A 136 7.37 -1.19 21.84
N VAL A 137 7.32 -2.06 20.81
CA VAL A 137 6.06 -2.50 20.18
C VAL A 137 5.21 -3.32 21.15
N ALA A 138 5.81 -4.22 21.92
CA ALA A 138 5.14 -5.03 22.92
C ALA A 138 4.46 -4.16 24.00
N ARG A 139 5.11 -3.07 24.42
CA ARG A 139 4.51 -2.07 25.32
C ARG A 139 3.38 -1.27 24.68
N ALA A 140 3.46 -0.97 23.39
CA ALA A 140 2.43 -0.21 22.68
C ALA A 140 1.17 -1.03 22.39
N ARG A 141 1.32 -2.32 22.07
CA ARG A 141 0.24 -3.22 21.66
C ARG A 141 -0.98 -3.22 22.60
N PRO A 142 -0.85 -3.40 23.94
CA PRO A 142 -2.01 -3.37 24.83
C PRO A 142 -2.67 -1.99 24.90
N ILE A 143 -1.90 -0.89 24.76
CA ILE A 143 -2.47 0.46 24.75
C ILE A 143 -3.31 0.67 23.49
N LEU A 144 -2.80 0.23 22.34
CA LEU A 144 -3.53 0.30 21.07
C LEU A 144 -4.81 -0.53 21.09
N ASP A 145 -4.72 -1.77 21.59
CA ASP A 145 -5.86 -2.68 21.71
C ASP A 145 -6.96 -2.11 22.61
N ALA A 146 -6.59 -1.58 23.77
CA ALA A 146 -7.53 -0.91 24.69
C ALA A 146 -8.20 0.34 24.11
N ASN A 147 -7.64 0.92 23.04
CA ASN A 147 -8.19 2.06 22.32
C ASN A 147 -8.88 1.66 21.00
N GLY A 148 -9.10 0.36 20.75
CA GLY A 148 -9.80 -0.13 19.56
C GLY A 148 -8.95 -0.18 18.29
N TYR A 149 -7.62 -0.18 18.40
CA TYR A 149 -6.68 -0.25 17.27
C TYR A 149 -5.74 -1.47 17.39
N PRO A 150 -6.23 -2.71 17.39
CA PRO A 150 -5.36 -3.89 17.39
C PRO A 150 -4.26 -3.78 16.32
N LEU A 151 -3.03 -4.08 16.72
CA LEU A 151 -1.83 -3.88 15.90
C LEU A 151 -1.56 -5.08 14.99
N ARG A 152 -1.54 -4.82 13.67
CA ARG A 152 -1.06 -5.75 12.64
C ARG A 152 0.33 -5.36 12.19
N THR A 153 1.16 -6.34 11.86
CA THR A 153 2.50 -6.11 11.32
C THR A 153 2.57 -6.66 9.90
N LEU A 154 2.93 -5.81 8.96
CA LEU A 154 3.09 -6.17 7.56
C LEU A 154 4.55 -6.12 7.17
N VAL A 155 5.01 -7.13 6.43
CA VAL A 155 6.40 -7.29 6.00
C VAL A 155 6.49 -7.07 4.51
N PHE A 156 7.24 -6.04 4.13
CA PHE A 156 7.57 -5.78 2.75
C PHE A 156 8.59 -6.82 2.24
N PRO A 157 8.23 -7.64 1.24
CA PRO A 157 9.11 -8.71 0.77
C PRO A 157 10.39 -8.17 0.13
N SER A 158 11.53 -8.70 0.56
CA SER A 158 12.86 -8.39 0.02
C SER A 158 12.97 -8.83 -1.44
N ASN A 159 12.35 -9.98 -1.77
CA ASN A 159 12.26 -10.50 -3.12
C ASN A 159 11.52 -9.51 -4.05
N THR A 160 12.24 -8.98 -5.03
CA THR A 160 11.70 -7.98 -5.98
C THR A 160 10.68 -8.56 -6.96
N VAL A 161 10.69 -9.87 -7.17
CA VAL A 161 9.72 -10.57 -8.02
C VAL A 161 8.58 -11.21 -7.21
N HIS A 162 8.45 -10.87 -5.92
CA HIS A 162 7.36 -11.37 -5.08
C HIS A 162 5.99 -11.04 -5.70
N PRO A 163 5.06 -12.01 -5.83
CA PRO A 163 3.77 -11.82 -6.49
C PRO A 163 3.00 -10.61 -5.99
N VAL A 164 2.79 -10.50 -4.67
CA VAL A 164 2.08 -9.36 -4.06
C VAL A 164 2.73 -8.02 -4.40
N ARG A 165 4.07 -7.96 -4.43
CA ARG A 165 4.84 -6.73 -4.72
C ARG A 165 4.71 -6.29 -6.17
N MET A 166 4.71 -7.24 -7.10
CA MET A 166 4.57 -6.99 -8.52
C MET A 166 3.12 -6.62 -8.87
N ASN A 167 2.17 -7.40 -8.35
CA ASN A 167 0.75 -7.28 -8.67
C ASN A 167 0.14 -5.99 -8.11
N SER A 168 0.49 -5.58 -6.88
CA SER A 168 -0.11 -4.39 -6.24
C SER A 168 0.03 -3.10 -7.04
N ARG A 169 1.18 -2.93 -7.72
CA ARG A 169 1.46 -1.75 -8.55
C ARG A 169 0.55 -1.69 -9.77
N VAL A 170 0.44 -2.81 -10.49
CA VAL A 170 -0.39 -2.88 -11.71
C VAL A 170 -1.87 -2.82 -11.40
N LEU A 171 -2.31 -3.47 -10.31
CA LEU A 171 -3.70 -3.44 -9.84
C LEU A 171 -4.10 -2.03 -9.42
N LYS A 172 -3.26 -1.33 -8.65
CA LYS A 172 -3.54 0.05 -8.26
C LYS A 172 -3.71 0.97 -9.47
N GLN A 173 -2.85 0.84 -10.47
CA GLN A 173 -2.97 1.62 -11.70
C GLN A 173 -4.27 1.28 -12.45
N ALA A 174 -4.60 -0.02 -12.55
CA ALA A 174 -5.79 -0.50 -13.24
C ALA A 174 -7.10 -0.05 -12.58
N ALA A 175 -7.12 0.12 -11.25
CA ALA A 175 -8.29 0.63 -10.53
C ALA A 175 -8.74 2.02 -11.02
N HIS A 176 -7.80 2.84 -11.52
CA HIS A 176 -8.12 4.14 -12.12
C HIS A 176 -8.60 4.06 -13.57
N GLN A 177 -8.44 2.90 -14.20
CA GLN A 177 -8.70 2.66 -15.62
C GLN A 177 -10.02 1.93 -15.87
N VAL A 178 -10.66 1.38 -14.82
CA VAL A 178 -11.91 0.61 -14.92
C VAL A 178 -12.97 1.35 -15.72
N GLY A 179 -13.34 2.57 -15.32
CA GLY A 179 -14.40 3.33 -15.99
C GLY A 179 -14.09 3.75 -17.43
N THR A 180 -12.81 3.68 -17.85
CA THR A 180 -12.40 4.04 -19.21
C THR A 180 -12.35 2.84 -20.15
N HIS A 181 -11.98 1.67 -19.61
CA HIS A 181 -11.63 0.51 -20.43
C HIS A 181 -12.59 -0.67 -20.29
N LEU A 182 -13.43 -0.70 -19.26
CA LEU A 182 -14.40 -1.76 -19.05
C LEU A 182 -15.72 -1.42 -19.75
N THR A 183 -16.16 -2.29 -20.66
CA THR A 183 -17.44 -2.20 -21.37
C THR A 183 -18.24 -3.47 -21.16
N ASP A 184 -19.57 -3.39 -21.26
CA ASP A 184 -20.45 -4.56 -21.10
C ASP A 184 -20.13 -5.65 -22.13
N GLU A 185 -19.84 -5.26 -23.38
CA GLU A 185 -19.42 -6.17 -24.45
C GLU A 185 -18.12 -6.93 -24.08
N LEU A 186 -17.14 -6.25 -23.47
CA LEU A 186 -15.92 -6.89 -23.02
C LEU A 186 -16.20 -7.89 -21.89
N ILE A 187 -17.07 -7.52 -20.95
CA ILE A 187 -17.47 -8.40 -19.84
C ILE A 187 -18.14 -9.65 -20.39
N GLU A 188 -19.09 -9.51 -21.32
CA GLU A 188 -19.82 -10.62 -21.93
C GLU A 188 -18.88 -11.59 -22.65
N ARG A 189 -17.96 -11.06 -23.48
CA ARG A 189 -16.98 -11.87 -24.21
C ARG A 189 -16.03 -12.64 -23.28
N VAL A 190 -15.57 -12.00 -22.21
CA VAL A 190 -14.72 -12.64 -21.18
C VAL A 190 -15.51 -13.70 -20.40
N THR A 191 -16.78 -13.40 -20.08
CA THR A 191 -17.67 -14.32 -19.38
C THR A 191 -17.85 -15.59 -20.18
N LEU A 192 -18.32 -15.48 -21.43
CA LEU A 192 -18.53 -16.62 -22.33
C LEU A 192 -17.26 -17.47 -22.50
N ARG A 193 -16.09 -16.83 -22.61
CA ARG A 193 -14.82 -17.55 -22.78
C ARG A 193 -14.43 -18.38 -21.54
N CYS A 194 -14.82 -17.93 -20.35
CA CYS A 194 -14.45 -18.57 -19.08
C CYS A 194 -15.57 -19.46 -18.50
N GLU A 195 -16.70 -19.61 -19.18
CA GLU A 195 -17.83 -20.44 -18.73
C GLU A 195 -17.42 -21.90 -18.53
N ASP A 196 -16.56 -22.43 -19.42
CA ASP A 196 -16.10 -23.83 -19.39
C ASP A 196 -15.03 -24.11 -18.33
N GLY A 197 -14.58 -23.09 -17.59
CA GLY A 197 -13.63 -23.22 -16.48
C GLY A 197 -12.43 -22.30 -16.56
N PRO A 198 -11.41 -22.54 -15.71
CA PRO A 198 -10.24 -21.68 -15.60
C PRO A 198 -9.45 -21.59 -16.90
N VAL A 199 -8.95 -20.40 -17.20
CA VAL A 199 -8.15 -20.12 -18.40
C VAL A 199 -6.86 -19.41 -18.04
N SER A 200 -5.76 -19.74 -18.72
CA SER A 200 -4.54 -18.96 -18.57
C SER A 200 -4.71 -17.56 -19.18
N VAL A 201 -4.03 -16.56 -18.61
CA VAL A 201 -3.94 -15.20 -19.19
C VAL A 201 -3.56 -15.25 -20.67
N ARG A 202 -2.59 -16.10 -21.05
CA ARG A 202 -2.15 -16.23 -22.43
C ARG A 202 -3.28 -16.70 -23.34
N ALA A 203 -4.01 -17.75 -22.92
CA ALA A 203 -5.13 -18.27 -23.70
C ALA A 203 -6.24 -17.22 -23.83
N LEU A 204 -6.64 -16.60 -22.72
CA LEU A 204 -7.68 -15.57 -22.72
C LEU A 204 -7.32 -14.39 -23.64
N CYS A 205 -6.09 -13.86 -23.54
CA CYS A 205 -5.64 -12.77 -24.39
C CYS A 205 -5.55 -13.18 -25.87
N SER A 206 -5.13 -14.41 -26.16
CA SER A 206 -5.04 -14.90 -27.54
C SER A 206 -6.43 -15.11 -28.16
N ASP A 207 -7.34 -15.77 -27.44
CA ASP A 207 -8.64 -16.17 -27.97
C ASP A 207 -9.59 -14.98 -28.18
N LEU A 208 -9.44 -13.94 -27.36
CA LEU A 208 -10.25 -12.72 -27.42
C LEU A 208 -9.51 -11.52 -28.02
N GLU A 209 -8.28 -11.71 -28.50
CA GLU A 209 -7.40 -10.65 -29.00
C GLU A 209 -7.26 -9.47 -28.01
N LEU A 210 -7.21 -9.77 -26.71
CA LEU A 210 -7.13 -8.75 -25.66
C LEU A 210 -5.69 -8.32 -25.41
N SER A 211 -5.50 -7.02 -25.20
CA SER A 211 -4.26 -6.49 -24.64
C SER A 211 -4.04 -7.07 -23.23
N PRO A 212 -2.85 -7.62 -22.91
CA PRO A 212 -2.53 -8.08 -21.55
C PRO A 212 -2.69 -7.01 -20.47
N GLY A 213 -2.63 -5.72 -20.85
CA GLY A 213 -2.89 -4.60 -19.94
C GLY A 213 -4.34 -4.51 -19.43
N LEU A 214 -5.29 -5.19 -20.07
CA LEU A 214 -6.68 -5.26 -19.62
C LEU A 214 -6.89 -6.29 -18.50
N ILE A 215 -5.98 -7.26 -18.32
CA ILE A 215 -6.13 -8.28 -17.29
C ILE A 215 -6.20 -7.68 -15.88
N PRO A 216 -5.31 -6.75 -15.48
CA PRO A 216 -5.46 -6.05 -14.21
C PRO A 216 -6.78 -5.29 -14.08
N VAL A 217 -7.34 -4.75 -15.17
CA VAL A 217 -8.63 -4.03 -15.15
C VAL A 217 -9.78 -5.00 -14.85
N LEU A 218 -9.79 -6.16 -15.50
CA LEU A 218 -10.78 -7.23 -15.28
C LEU A 218 -10.69 -7.84 -13.87
N LEU A 219 -9.48 -7.91 -13.31
CA LEU A 219 -9.24 -8.37 -11.94
C LEU A 219 -9.78 -7.37 -10.91
N VAL A 220 -9.49 -6.07 -11.06
CA VAL A 220 -9.93 -5.06 -10.08
C VAL A 220 -11.40 -4.70 -10.18
N SER A 221 -12.05 -5.03 -11.31
CA SER A 221 -13.50 -4.86 -11.48
C SER A 221 -14.32 -6.06 -10.99
N GLY A 222 -13.68 -7.16 -10.59
CA GLY A 222 -14.37 -8.37 -10.15
C GLY A 222 -14.99 -9.18 -11.30
N VAL A 223 -14.53 -8.99 -12.53
CA VAL A 223 -14.91 -9.88 -13.65
C VAL A 223 -14.13 -11.19 -13.54
N LEU A 224 -12.82 -11.07 -13.29
CA LEU A 224 -11.90 -12.20 -13.16
C LEU A 224 -11.30 -12.26 -11.75
N THR A 225 -10.94 -13.46 -11.35
CA THR A 225 -10.19 -13.78 -10.12
C THR A 225 -9.03 -14.71 -10.44
N GLY A 226 -8.05 -14.77 -9.54
CA GLY A 226 -6.90 -15.67 -9.59
C GLY A 226 -6.09 -15.56 -8.29
N ASP A 227 -5.17 -16.50 -8.05
CA ASP A 227 -4.31 -16.45 -6.85
C ASP A 227 -3.16 -15.45 -7.04
N LEU A 228 -3.45 -14.21 -6.69
CA LEU A 228 -2.53 -13.07 -6.79
C LEU A 228 -1.50 -13.01 -5.65
N THR A 229 -1.64 -13.86 -4.63
CA THR A 229 -0.69 -13.96 -3.52
C THR A 229 0.50 -14.86 -3.86
N ARG A 230 0.25 -15.90 -4.67
CA ARG A 230 1.27 -16.89 -5.07
C ARG A 230 1.78 -16.71 -6.49
N HIS A 231 1.01 -16.09 -7.37
CA HIS A 231 1.35 -15.96 -8.78
C HIS A 231 1.37 -14.51 -9.25
N THR A 232 2.39 -14.16 -10.04
CA THR A 232 2.46 -12.87 -10.72
C THR A 232 1.47 -12.85 -11.89
N ILE A 233 0.89 -11.68 -12.17
CA ILE A 233 0.04 -11.49 -13.36
C ILE A 233 0.94 -11.62 -14.60
N CYS A 234 0.91 -12.81 -15.19
CA CYS A 234 1.69 -13.18 -16.37
C CYS A 234 0.91 -14.23 -17.18
N GLY A 235 1.42 -14.61 -18.36
CA GLY A 235 0.72 -15.49 -19.29
C GLY A 235 0.31 -16.85 -18.73
N THR A 236 0.93 -17.34 -17.66
CA THR A 236 0.63 -18.63 -17.02
C THR A 236 -0.32 -18.51 -15.84
N LEU A 237 -0.67 -17.30 -15.39
CA LEU A 237 -1.66 -17.13 -14.33
C LEU A 237 -3.01 -17.67 -14.83
N GLU A 238 -3.59 -18.60 -14.07
CA GLU A 238 -4.94 -19.09 -14.31
C GLU A 238 -5.97 -18.12 -13.72
N LEU A 239 -7.01 -17.86 -14.50
CA LEU A 239 -8.09 -16.95 -14.20
C LEU A 239 -9.42 -17.68 -14.25
N SER A 240 -10.33 -17.30 -13.37
CA SER A 240 -11.72 -17.76 -13.34
C SER A 240 -12.67 -16.58 -13.23
N LEU A 241 -13.96 -16.79 -13.49
CA LEU A 241 -14.96 -15.75 -13.28
C LEU A 241 -15.13 -15.47 -11.79
N ALA A 242 -15.16 -14.19 -11.44
CA ALA A 242 -15.32 -13.74 -10.05
C ALA A 242 -16.74 -13.29 -9.71
N TYR A 243 -17.58 -13.00 -10.71
CA TYR A 243 -18.99 -12.59 -10.52
C TYR A 243 -19.17 -11.41 -9.54
N GLY A 244 -18.23 -10.47 -9.57
CA GLY A 244 -18.21 -9.31 -8.68
C GLY A 244 -17.49 -9.53 -7.35
N ASP A 245 -17.06 -10.76 -7.04
CA ASP A 245 -16.19 -11.00 -5.89
C ASP A 245 -14.82 -10.33 -6.07
N LEU A 246 -14.30 -9.76 -5.00
CA LEU A 246 -13.03 -9.04 -4.96
C LEU A 246 -12.07 -9.63 -3.92
N SER A 247 -12.38 -10.80 -3.36
CA SER A 247 -11.58 -11.43 -2.31
C SER A 247 -10.13 -11.69 -2.71
N HIS A 248 -9.84 -11.91 -4.01
CA HIS A 248 -8.46 -12.05 -4.52
C HIS A 248 -7.61 -10.77 -4.42
N LEU A 249 -8.23 -9.62 -4.16
CA LEU A 249 -7.54 -8.34 -3.91
C LEU A 249 -7.17 -8.14 -2.42
N CYS A 250 -7.61 -9.03 -1.54
CA CYS A 250 -7.19 -9.10 -0.14
C CYS A 250 -5.75 -9.63 -0.06
N LEU A 251 -4.80 -8.76 -0.41
CA LEU A 251 -3.38 -9.11 -0.53
C LEU A 251 -2.58 -8.85 0.75
N LEU A 252 -3.20 -8.22 1.75
CA LEU A 252 -2.55 -7.92 3.03
C LEU A 252 -2.16 -9.21 3.76
N GLU A 253 -3.00 -10.25 3.69
CA GLU A 253 -2.73 -11.57 4.29
C GLU A 253 -1.47 -12.23 3.72
N GLY A 254 -1.12 -11.94 2.46
CA GLY A 254 0.06 -12.49 1.82
C GLY A 254 1.38 -11.88 2.29
N VAL A 255 1.33 -10.86 3.16
CA VAL A 255 2.48 -10.13 3.68
C VAL A 255 2.37 -9.81 5.18
N GLU A 256 1.47 -10.49 5.90
CA GLU A 256 1.36 -10.36 7.35
C GLU A 256 2.35 -11.29 8.06
N ALA A 257 2.94 -10.80 9.17
CA ALA A 257 3.88 -11.55 10.01
C ALA A 257 3.21 -12.46 11.03
#